data_AF-A0A7X7RMS4-F1
#
_entry.id   AF-A0A7X7RMS4-F1
#
_cell.length_a   1.000
_cell.length_b   1.000
_cell.length_c   1.000
_cell.angle_alpha   90.00
_cell.angle_beta   90.00
_cell.angle_gamma   90.00
#
_symmetry.space_group_name_H-M   'P 1'
#
loop_
_entity.id
_entity.type
_entity.pdbx_description
1 polymer ?
#
loop_
_entity_poly.entity_id
_entity_poly.type
_entity_poly.pdbx_seq_one_letter_code
_entity_poly.pdbx_strand_id
1 'polypeptide(L)'
;MVDISSVLNGEESGIQQVAATILDDDPPPGSFEEWVQNYCPGMDLPTALTNDYNADGLPNGFDYAFGPNLETNAPLLSVFMMTNTPVIDIPKQIPSTMPYVGVAIDMTRALNPPSWVTNGVHAIDDAGELTNRCWYAPDVIGTNGFFRLQGFLK
;
A
#
# COMPACT_ATOMS: atom_id res chain seq x y z
N MET A 1 -3.36 2.13 32.88
CA MET A 1 -2.97 1.85 34.29
C MET A 1 -3.95 0.81 34.85
N VAL A 2 -3.44 -0.26 35.47
CA VAL A 2 -4.28 -1.25 36.16
C VAL A 2 -3.90 -1.24 37.62
N ASP A 3 -4.76 -0.66 38.45
CA ASP A 3 -4.54 -0.57 39.90
C ASP A 3 -5.44 -1.57 40.63
N ILE A 4 -4.84 -2.34 41.54
CA ILE A 4 -5.55 -3.26 42.43
C ILE A 4 -5.31 -2.80 43.87
N SER A 5 -6.32 -2.17 44.46
CA SER A 5 -6.19 -1.51 45.76
C SER A 5 -6.21 -2.49 46.96
N SER A 6 -6.89 -3.63 46.84
CA SER A 6 -6.89 -4.70 47.85
C SER A 6 -7.61 -5.95 47.33
N VAL A 7 -7.25 -7.12 47.85
CA VAL A 7 -8.09 -8.32 47.82
C VAL A 7 -8.37 -8.69 49.28
N LEU A 8 -9.61 -8.61 49.73
CA LEU A 8 -10.00 -8.81 51.13
C LEU A 8 -10.84 -10.08 51.28
N ASN A 9 -10.51 -10.94 52.25
CA ASN A 9 -11.24 -12.18 52.57
C ASN A 9 -11.44 -13.13 51.36
N GLY A 10 -10.39 -13.36 50.56
CA GLY A 10 -10.41 -14.39 49.52
C GLY A 10 -10.48 -15.79 50.14
N GLU A 11 -11.69 -16.27 50.44
CA GLU A 11 -11.94 -17.67 50.79
C GLU A 11 -12.23 -18.41 49.48
N GLU A 12 -11.35 -19.33 49.08
CA GLU A 12 -11.38 -19.88 47.72
C GLU A 12 -11.45 -21.41 47.74
N SER A 13 -12.60 -21.96 47.30
CA SER A 13 -12.66 -23.28 46.69
C SER A 13 -12.85 -23.07 45.18
N GLY A 14 -11.84 -23.42 44.39
CA GLY A 14 -11.84 -23.19 42.93
C GLY A 14 -10.82 -22.16 42.47
N ILE A 15 -10.92 -21.71 41.21
CA ILE A 15 -10.00 -20.75 40.60
C ILE A 15 -10.65 -19.36 40.58
N GLN A 16 -9.98 -18.35 41.16
CA GLN A 16 -10.32 -16.95 40.95
C GLN A 16 -9.49 -16.39 39.80
N GLN A 17 -10.16 -15.87 38.77
CA GLN A 17 -9.51 -15.31 37.59
C GLN A 17 -10.22 -14.01 37.20
N VAL A 18 -9.43 -12.96 37.02
CA VAL A 18 -9.86 -11.73 36.35
C VAL A 18 -9.08 -11.63 35.05
N ALA A 19 -9.79 -11.53 33.93
CA ALA A 19 -9.19 -11.25 32.63
C ALA A 19 -9.20 -9.74 32.39
N ALA A 20 -8.01 -9.16 32.22
CA ALA A 20 -7.84 -7.78 31.78
C ALA A 20 -7.42 -7.76 30.31
N THR A 21 -8.02 -6.88 29.51
CA THR A 21 -7.58 -6.59 28.15
C THR A 21 -6.88 -5.24 28.14
N ILE A 22 -5.64 -5.22 27.67
CA ILE A 22 -4.89 -4.00 27.39
C ILE A 22 -4.92 -3.84 25.88
N LEU A 23 -5.40 -2.70 25.42
CA LEU A 23 -5.32 -2.32 24.01
C LEU A 23 -4.01 -1.57 23.81
N ASP A 24 -3.30 -1.94 22.73
CA ASP A 24 -2.14 -1.22 22.23
C ASP A 24 -2.65 -0.08 21.34
N ASP A 25 -2.30 1.16 21.67
CA ASP A 25 -2.63 2.35 20.89
C ASP A 25 -1.44 2.85 20.06
N ASP A 26 -0.29 2.16 20.12
CA ASP A 26 0.85 2.42 19.27
C ASP A 26 0.64 1.79 17.88
N PRO A 27 1.12 2.43 16.80
CA PRO A 27 1.10 1.83 15.48
C PRO A 27 1.96 0.57 15.42
N PRO A 28 1.58 -0.45 14.63
CA PRO A 28 2.44 -1.59 14.40
C PRO A 28 3.80 -1.15 13.82
N PRO A 29 4.93 -1.72 14.28
CA PRO A 29 6.24 -1.42 13.72
C PRO A 29 6.30 -1.70 12.21
N GLY A 30 6.84 -0.75 11.46
CA GLY A 30 6.93 -0.74 10.01
C GLY A 30 5.62 -0.45 9.29
N SER A 31 4.52 -0.15 10.00
CA SER A 31 3.23 0.19 9.38
C SER A 31 3.26 1.54 8.66
N PHE A 32 2.29 1.75 7.77
CA PHE A 32 2.08 3.07 7.19
C PHE A 32 1.71 4.11 8.26
N GLU A 33 1.03 3.70 9.32
CA GLU A 33 0.68 4.59 10.42
C GLU A 33 1.90 5.06 11.22
N GLU A 34 2.84 4.16 11.54
CA GLU A 34 4.12 4.55 12.14
C GLU A 34 4.89 5.52 11.24
N TRP A 35 4.91 5.26 9.94
CA TRP A 35 5.52 6.16 8.96
C TRP A 35 4.84 7.53 8.99
N VAL A 36 3.50 7.58 8.94
CA VAL A 36 2.73 8.84 8.98
C VAL A 36 2.99 9.60 10.27
N GLN A 37 3.11 8.95 11.43
CA GLN A 37 3.43 9.64 12.67
C GLN A 37 4.80 10.34 12.63
N ASN A 38 5.78 9.76 11.95
CA ASN A 38 7.12 10.31 11.83
C ASN A 38 7.23 11.44 10.80
N TYR A 39 6.53 11.32 9.67
CA TYR A 39 6.66 12.24 8.54
C TYR A 39 5.50 13.24 8.43
N CYS A 40 4.28 12.86 8.80
CA CYS A 40 3.08 13.69 8.72
C CYS A 40 2.36 13.78 10.09
N PRO A 41 3.02 14.29 11.15
CA PRO A 41 2.48 14.23 12.51
C PRO A 41 1.13 14.96 12.62
N GLY A 42 0.13 14.26 13.16
CA GLY A 42 -1.22 14.80 13.39
C GLY A 42 -2.18 14.71 12.20
N MET A 43 -1.78 14.06 11.10
CA MET A 43 -2.63 13.83 9.94
C MET A 43 -3.33 12.47 10.01
N ASP A 44 -4.59 12.39 9.57
CA ASP A 44 -5.29 11.11 9.41
C ASP A 44 -4.71 10.29 8.25
N LEU A 45 -4.78 8.95 8.33
CA LEU A 45 -4.17 8.06 7.34
C LEU A 45 -4.68 8.27 5.91
N PRO A 46 -6.00 8.42 5.64
CA PRO A 46 -6.48 8.70 4.29
C PRO A 46 -5.92 9.99 3.69
N THR A 47 -5.90 11.08 4.45
CA THR A 47 -5.30 12.34 4.00
C THR A 47 -3.80 12.16 3.77
N ALA A 48 -3.10 11.53 4.71
CA ALA A 48 -1.66 11.29 4.61
C ALA A 48 -1.30 10.43 3.40
N LEU A 49 -2.10 9.41 3.05
CA LEU A 49 -1.89 8.54 1.89
C LEU A 49 -1.77 9.34 0.57
N THR A 50 -2.60 10.38 0.43
CA THR A 50 -2.71 11.16 -0.82
C THR A 50 -1.93 12.46 -0.81
N ASN A 51 -1.47 12.90 0.36
CA ASN A 51 -0.64 14.08 0.49
C ASN A 51 0.78 13.82 0.00
N ASP A 52 1.50 14.89 -0.33
CA ASP A 52 2.90 14.87 -0.75
C ASP A 52 3.71 15.67 0.28
N TYR A 53 4.35 14.95 1.20
CA TYR A 53 5.06 15.57 2.32
C TYR A 53 6.42 16.15 1.92
N ASN A 54 7.13 15.49 1.01
CA ASN A 54 8.49 15.86 0.62
C ASN A 54 8.52 16.84 -0.58
N ALA A 55 7.35 17.14 -1.15
CA ALA A 55 7.14 18.03 -2.30
C ALA A 55 7.84 17.56 -3.58
N ASP A 56 8.00 16.25 -3.76
CA ASP A 56 8.58 15.66 -4.98
C ASP A 56 7.53 15.36 -6.08
N GLY A 57 6.26 15.65 -5.80
CA GLY A 57 5.13 15.44 -6.69
C GLY A 57 4.44 14.10 -6.51
N LEU A 58 4.86 13.28 -5.55
CA LEU A 58 4.34 11.93 -5.32
C LEU A 58 3.56 11.83 -4.02
N PRO A 59 2.41 11.13 -4.05
CA PRO A 59 1.71 10.78 -2.82
C PRO A 59 2.53 9.88 -1.90
N ASN A 60 2.50 10.19 -0.60
CA ASN A 60 3.21 9.44 0.45
C ASN A 60 2.92 7.93 0.44
N GLY A 61 1.70 7.54 0.03
CA GLY A 61 1.34 6.12 -0.09
C GLY A 61 2.26 5.37 -1.05
N PHE A 62 2.73 6.02 -2.12
CA PHE A 62 3.69 5.46 -3.06
C PHE A 62 5.13 5.51 -2.53
N ASP A 63 5.52 6.59 -1.86
CA ASP A 63 6.83 6.66 -1.20
C ASP A 63 7.02 5.53 -0.19
N TYR A 64 6.00 5.31 0.65
CA TYR A 64 6.00 4.23 1.60
C TYR A 64 5.98 2.86 0.91
N ALA A 65 5.10 2.65 -0.08
CA ALA A 65 4.93 1.35 -0.72
C ALA A 65 6.17 0.90 -1.53
N PHE A 66 6.84 1.84 -2.19
CA PHE A 66 7.98 1.55 -3.07
C PHE A 66 9.34 1.77 -2.41
N GLY A 67 9.44 2.74 -1.50
CA GLY A 67 10.68 3.10 -0.80
C GLY A 67 11.89 3.16 -1.75
N PRO A 68 12.98 2.41 -1.51
CA PRO A 68 14.17 2.45 -2.37
C PRO A 68 13.94 1.97 -3.81
N ASN A 69 12.83 1.31 -4.11
CA ASN A 69 12.51 0.93 -5.50
C ASN A 69 12.04 2.14 -6.33
N LEU A 70 11.64 3.23 -5.67
CA LEU A 70 11.33 4.51 -6.31
C LEU A 70 12.64 5.30 -6.53
N GLU A 71 13.29 5.06 -7.66
CA GLU A 71 14.50 5.78 -8.05
C GLU A 71 14.22 7.28 -8.25
N THR A 72 15.18 8.13 -7.87
CA THR A 72 15.06 9.58 -8.04
C THR A 72 14.82 9.96 -9.51
N ASN A 73 13.77 10.74 -9.76
CA ASN A 73 13.31 11.15 -11.10
C ASN A 73 12.82 10.00 -12.01
N ALA A 74 12.66 8.77 -11.49
CA ALA A 74 12.09 7.70 -12.28
C ALA A 74 10.55 7.82 -12.34
N PRO A 75 9.92 7.51 -13.48
CA PRO A 75 8.47 7.54 -13.59
C PRO A 75 7.82 6.44 -12.73
N LEU A 76 6.71 6.77 -12.06
CA LEU A 76 5.88 5.78 -11.34
C LEU A 76 5.19 4.81 -12.29
N LEU A 77 4.86 5.28 -13.49
CA LEU A 77 4.19 4.47 -14.49
C LEU A 77 4.77 4.82 -15.86
N SER A 78 5.38 3.82 -16.47
CA SER A 78 5.80 3.84 -17.86
C SER A 78 4.95 2.86 -18.65
N VAL A 79 4.68 3.17 -19.92
CA VAL A 79 4.04 2.25 -20.85
C VAL A 79 4.90 2.12 -22.09
N PHE A 80 5.27 0.89 -22.44
CA PHE A 80 6.03 0.60 -23.65
C PHE A 80 5.49 -0.65 -24.35
N MET A 81 5.95 -0.89 -25.58
CA MET A 81 5.55 -2.06 -26.35
C MET A 81 6.66 -3.10 -26.32
N MET A 82 6.32 -4.33 -25.95
CA MET A 82 7.19 -5.49 -26.03
C MET A 82 6.51 -6.54 -26.90
N THR A 83 7.15 -6.95 -28.00
CA THR A 83 6.63 -7.99 -28.92
C THR A 83 5.15 -7.82 -29.29
N ASN A 84 4.72 -6.57 -29.52
CA ASN A 84 3.33 -6.18 -29.84
C ASN A 84 2.32 -6.30 -28.68
N THR A 85 2.81 -6.44 -27.45
CA THR A 85 2.04 -6.37 -26.21
C THR A 85 2.38 -5.07 -25.47
N PRO A 86 1.38 -4.26 -25.06
CA PRO A 86 1.64 -3.13 -24.18
C PRO A 86 2.02 -3.64 -22.79
N VAL A 87 3.14 -3.12 -22.28
CA VAL A 87 3.66 -3.42 -20.94
C VAL A 87 3.58 -2.16 -20.11
N ILE A 88 3.02 -2.30 -18.91
CA ILE A 88 2.92 -1.28 -17.89
C ILE A 88 4.02 -1.57 -16.87
N ASP A 89 4.86 -0.59 -16.63
CA ASP A 89 6.05 -0.72 -15.80
C ASP A 89 5.98 0.25 -14.62
N ILE A 90 5.96 -0.30 -13.40
CA ILE A 90 5.89 0.45 -12.15
C ILE A 90 7.01 0.01 -11.20
N PRO A 91 7.39 0.85 -10.21
CA PRO A 91 8.26 0.39 -9.13
C PRO A 91 7.65 -0.82 -8.41
N LYS A 92 8.51 -1.74 -7.99
CA LYS A 92 8.09 -2.95 -7.28
C LYS A 92 7.69 -2.59 -5.86
N GLN A 93 6.49 -2.97 -5.45
CA GLN A 93 6.08 -2.77 -4.06
C GLN A 93 6.95 -3.61 -3.11
N ILE A 94 7.39 -3.02 -2.00
CA ILE A 94 8.18 -3.73 -0.99
C ILE A 94 7.27 -4.70 -0.22
N PRO A 95 7.62 -5.99 -0.08
CA PRO A 95 6.77 -6.98 0.59
C PRO A 95 6.32 -6.61 2.01
N SER A 96 7.17 -5.92 2.79
CA SER A 96 6.84 -5.49 4.16
C SER A 96 5.76 -4.42 4.23
N THR A 97 5.52 -3.68 3.14
CA THR A 97 4.50 -2.61 3.08
C THR A 97 3.13 -3.13 2.65
N MET A 98 3.11 -4.31 2.00
CA MET A 98 1.90 -4.92 1.43
C MET A 98 0.76 -5.18 2.43
N PRO A 99 1.00 -5.41 3.73
CA PRO A 99 -0.10 -5.52 4.71
C PRO A 99 -0.83 -4.20 4.98
N TYR A 100 -0.19 -3.04 4.72
CA TYR A 100 -0.68 -1.73 5.16
C TYR A 100 -1.13 -0.83 4.01
N VAL A 101 -0.43 -0.90 2.87
CA VAL A 101 -0.78 -0.18 1.65
C VAL A 101 -0.89 -1.17 0.51
N GLY A 102 -1.94 -1.05 -0.30
CA GLY A 102 -2.09 -1.73 -1.56
C GLY A 102 -1.76 -0.82 -2.73
N VAL A 103 -1.06 -1.36 -3.73
CA VAL A 103 -0.88 -0.73 -5.04
C VAL A 103 -1.64 -1.55 -6.07
N ALA A 104 -2.50 -0.90 -6.86
CA ALA A 104 -3.25 -1.52 -7.94
C ALA A 104 -3.11 -0.72 -9.24
N ILE A 105 -3.19 -1.43 -10.36
CA ILE A 105 -3.26 -0.86 -11.69
C ILE A 105 -4.65 -1.15 -12.23
N ASP A 106 -5.40 -0.10 -12.57
CA ASP A 106 -6.66 -0.26 -13.30
C ASP A 106 -6.47 0.08 -14.77
N MET A 107 -7.26 -0.59 -15.60
CA MET A 107 -7.37 -0.30 -17.02
C MET A 107 -8.78 0.15 -17.39
N THR A 108 -8.88 1.06 -18.36
CA THR A 108 -10.13 1.31 -19.08
C THR A 108 -9.89 1.47 -20.59
N ARG A 109 -10.94 1.28 -21.40
CA ARG A 109 -10.89 1.43 -22.88
C ARG A 109 -11.38 2.80 -23.35
N ALA A 110 -12.05 3.55 -22.50
CA ALA A 110 -12.56 4.87 -22.80
C ALA A 110 -12.52 5.72 -21.54
N LEU A 111 -12.20 7.01 -21.68
CA LEU A 111 -12.27 7.97 -20.58
C LEU A 111 -13.65 8.66 -20.50
N ASN A 112 -14.57 8.35 -21.43
CA ASN A 112 -15.90 8.94 -21.47
C ASN A 112 -16.95 7.94 -22.02
N PRO A 113 -17.80 7.34 -21.17
CA PRO A 113 -17.66 7.30 -19.71
C PRO A 113 -16.49 6.39 -19.29
N PRO A 114 -15.77 6.71 -18.21
CA PRO A 114 -14.73 5.82 -17.72
C PRO A 114 -15.33 4.58 -17.05
N SER A 115 -14.78 3.42 -17.38
CA SER A 115 -15.10 2.14 -16.71
C SER A 115 -13.78 1.48 -16.32
N TRP A 116 -13.25 1.88 -15.16
CA TRP A 116 -12.00 1.35 -14.61
C TRP A 116 -12.23 -0.06 -14.07
N VAL A 117 -11.37 -1.00 -14.43
CA VAL A 117 -11.45 -2.41 -14.01
C VAL A 117 -10.09 -2.85 -13.45
N THR A 118 -10.11 -3.38 -12.23
CA THR A 118 -8.92 -3.72 -11.42
C THR A 118 -8.26 -5.05 -11.79
N ASN A 119 -8.82 -5.78 -12.75
CA ASN A 119 -8.30 -7.07 -13.24
C ASN A 119 -8.21 -7.08 -14.76
N GLY A 120 -8.01 -5.91 -15.39
CA GLY A 120 -7.75 -5.84 -16.83
C GLY A 120 -6.30 -6.11 -17.19
N VAL A 121 -5.45 -6.34 -16.18
CA VAL A 121 -4.00 -6.51 -16.28
C VAL A 121 -3.53 -7.59 -15.31
N HIS A 122 -2.47 -8.31 -15.68
CA HIS A 122 -1.78 -9.28 -14.83
C HIS A 122 -0.30 -8.96 -14.77
N ALA A 123 0.34 -9.34 -13.65
CA ALA A 123 1.79 -9.27 -13.54
C ALA A 123 2.43 -10.28 -14.51
N ILE A 124 3.47 -9.85 -15.20
CA ILE A 124 4.27 -10.69 -16.09
C ILE A 124 5.69 -10.77 -15.55
N ASP A 125 6.24 -11.98 -15.50
CA ASP A 125 7.65 -12.21 -15.23
C ASP A 125 8.34 -12.37 -16.58
N ASP A 126 9.14 -11.39 -16.96
CA ASP A 126 9.95 -11.45 -18.18
C ASP A 126 11.43 -11.27 -17.84
N ALA A 127 12.30 -11.89 -18.62
CA ALA A 127 13.74 -11.95 -18.40
C ALA A 127 14.44 -10.56 -18.41
N GLY A 128 13.70 -9.49 -18.66
CA GLY A 128 14.13 -8.09 -18.60
C GLY A 128 13.61 -7.28 -17.40
N GLU A 129 12.85 -7.86 -16.47
CA GLU A 129 12.39 -7.15 -15.27
C GLU A 129 13.60 -6.64 -14.47
N LEU A 130 13.70 -5.32 -14.29
CA LEU A 130 14.67 -4.74 -13.37
C LEU A 130 14.30 -5.17 -11.95
N THR A 131 15.29 -5.48 -11.12
CA THR A 131 15.07 -6.01 -9.75
C THR A 131 14.16 -5.14 -8.87
N ASN A 132 14.07 -3.84 -9.16
CA ASN A 132 13.28 -2.84 -8.44
C ASN A 132 11.98 -2.44 -9.15
N ARG A 133 11.63 -3.06 -10.29
CA ARG A 133 10.41 -2.74 -11.04
C ARG A 133 9.58 -4.00 -11.24
N CYS A 134 8.30 -3.83 -11.56
CA CYS A 134 7.39 -4.93 -11.83
C CYS A 134 6.55 -4.58 -13.06
N TRP A 135 6.39 -5.57 -13.94
CA TRP A 135 5.73 -5.39 -15.22
C TRP A 135 4.36 -6.04 -15.24
N TYR A 136 3.44 -5.39 -15.94
CA TYR A 136 2.07 -5.85 -16.10
C TYR A 136 1.67 -5.78 -17.57
N ALA A 137 0.85 -6.71 -18.02
CA ALA A 137 0.27 -6.70 -19.35
C ALA A 137 -1.26 -6.77 -19.27
N PRO A 138 -1.99 -6.16 -20.21
CA PRO A 138 -3.42 -6.34 -20.31
C PRO A 138 -3.81 -7.79 -20.60
N ASP A 139 -4.85 -8.28 -19.95
CA ASP A 139 -5.38 -9.62 -20.18
C ASP A 139 -5.92 -9.79 -21.61
N VAL A 140 -6.40 -8.70 -22.19
CA VAL A 140 -6.89 -8.65 -23.56
C VAL A 140 -6.16 -7.53 -24.29
N ILE A 141 -5.48 -7.85 -25.38
CA ILE A 141 -4.87 -6.83 -26.24
C ILE A 141 -5.97 -6.19 -27.09
N GLY A 142 -6.04 -4.86 -27.09
CA GLY A 142 -6.99 -4.07 -27.86
C GLY A 142 -6.31 -2.93 -28.59
N THR A 143 -7.08 -2.16 -29.36
CA THR A 143 -6.55 -1.02 -30.15
C THR A 143 -6.21 0.19 -29.29
N ASN A 144 -6.79 0.30 -28.09
CA ASN A 144 -6.54 1.38 -27.14
C ASN A 144 -6.65 0.87 -25.69
N GLY A 145 -6.04 1.62 -24.77
CA GLY A 145 -6.07 1.34 -23.35
C GLY A 145 -5.55 2.53 -22.56
N PHE A 146 -6.23 2.86 -21.47
CA PHE A 146 -5.81 3.85 -20.49
C PHE A 146 -5.52 3.12 -19.19
N PHE A 147 -4.48 3.55 -18.50
CA PHE A 147 -4.03 2.93 -17.25
C PHE A 147 -3.98 3.99 -16.16
N ARG A 148 -4.30 3.60 -14.93
CA ARG A 148 -4.05 4.42 -13.76
C ARG A 148 -3.43 3.56 -12.67
N LEU A 149 -2.52 4.15 -11.93
CA LEU A 149 -1.95 3.58 -10.70
C LEU A 149 -2.75 4.10 -9.52
N GLN A 150 -3.08 3.23 -8.56
CA GLN A 150 -3.81 3.58 -7.36
C GLN A 150 -3.10 3.03 -6.13
N GLY A 151 -2.91 3.88 -5.12
CA GLY A 151 -2.58 3.48 -3.76
C GLY A 151 -3.84 3.46 -2.89
N PHE A 152 -3.97 2.50 -1.98
CA PHE A 152 -5.08 2.41 -1.02
C PHE A 152 -4.61 1.82 0.32
N LEU A 153 -5.27 2.19 1.41
CA LEU A 153 -5.03 1.58 2.74
C LEU A 153 -5.65 0.18 2.79
N LYS A 154 -5.04 -0.72 3.57
CA LYS A 154 -5.55 -2.06 3.85
C LYS A 154 -6.00 -2.23 5.30
#